data_AF-A0A8H8C2G6-F1
#
_entry.id   AF-A0A8H8C2G6-F1
#
_cell.length_a   1.000
_cell.length_b   1.000
_cell.length_c   1.000
_cell.angle_alpha   90.00
_cell.angle_beta   90.00
_cell.angle_gamma   90.00
#
_symmetry.space_group_name_H-M   'P 1'
#
loop_
_entity.id
_entity.type
_entity.pdbx_description
1 polymer ?
#
loop_
_entity_poly.entity_id
_entity_poly.type
_entity_poly.pdbx_seq_one_letter_code
_entity_poly.pdbx_strand_id
1 'polypeptide(L)'
;MGGIAGNSIAGAYSVVIANSHAKGGKDIDHGNTIYYSSTLRSSDSINNGSRILNRSIETGNPIRVIRKYTCDFIHRPLVGYRYEGLFKAVGVEEKNEGEEGGEKFWSLFRLERVAGQVGFDLNRPTESERMDYKRVKEGY
;
A
#
# COMPACT_ATOMS: atom_id res chain seq x y z
N MET A 1 6.68 10.39 6.96
CA MET A 1 5.72 10.47 5.84
C MET A 1 4.77 9.28 5.93
N GLY A 2 3.47 9.51 5.75
CA GLY A 2 2.45 8.45 5.79
C GLY A 2 2.28 7.78 4.42
N GLY A 3 2.00 6.47 4.42
CA GLY A 3 1.73 5.70 3.20
C GLY A 3 0.29 5.82 2.67
N ILE A 4 -0.59 6.58 3.35
CA ILE A 4 -2.00 6.77 2.99
C ILE A 4 -2.27 8.27 2.85
N ALA A 5 -2.97 8.68 1.81
CA ALA A 5 -3.57 10.01 1.69
C ALA A 5 -5.08 9.89 1.54
N GLY A 6 -5.84 10.70 2.27
CA GLY A 6 -7.30 10.63 2.32
C GLY A 6 -7.89 11.54 3.38
N ASN A 7 -9.21 11.48 3.55
CA ASN A 7 -9.91 12.15 4.64
C ASN A 7 -11.03 11.27 5.22
N SER A 8 -11.62 11.70 6.34
CA SER A 8 -12.66 10.96 7.05
C SER A 8 -14.01 10.90 6.34
N ILE A 9 -14.24 11.72 5.32
CA ILE A 9 -15.53 11.82 4.62
C ILE A 9 -15.55 10.87 3.41
N ALA A 10 -14.52 10.97 2.57
CA ALA A 10 -14.41 10.25 1.31
C ALA A 10 -13.61 8.95 1.41
N GLY A 11 -12.82 8.78 2.49
CA GLY A 11 -11.86 7.68 2.63
C GLY A 11 -10.52 7.98 1.98
N ALA A 12 -9.76 6.92 1.68
CA ALA A 12 -8.45 7.00 1.05
C ALA A 12 -8.55 7.43 -0.42
N TYR A 13 -7.71 8.39 -0.80
CA TYR A 13 -7.47 8.77 -2.19
C TYR A 13 -6.33 7.97 -2.82
N SER A 14 -5.31 7.65 -2.03
CA SER A 14 -4.17 6.87 -2.49
C SER A 14 -3.45 6.16 -1.36
N VAL A 15 -2.81 5.04 -1.71
CA VAL A 15 -1.87 4.32 -0.85
C VAL A 15 -0.55 4.06 -1.57
N VAL A 16 0.52 4.03 -0.80
CA VAL A 16 1.87 3.68 -1.23
C VAL A 16 2.27 2.36 -0.58
N ILE A 17 2.54 1.35 -1.41
CA ILE A 17 3.05 0.05 -0.98
C ILE A 17 4.57 0.10 -1.07
N ALA A 18 5.22 0.18 0.08
CA ALA A 18 6.66 0.45 0.14
C ALA A 18 7.47 -0.67 0.79
N ASN A 19 6.89 -1.42 1.71
CA ASN A 19 7.63 -2.35 2.55
C ASN A 19 7.40 -3.78 2.09
N SER A 20 8.49 -4.51 1.91
CA SER A 20 8.49 -5.96 1.74
C SER A 20 8.18 -6.65 3.07
N HIS A 21 7.25 -7.59 3.08
CA HIS A 21 7.07 -8.58 4.15
C HIS A 21 8.39 -9.26 4.51
N ALA A 22 9.19 -9.61 3.49
CA ALA A 22 10.52 -10.21 3.65
C ALA A 22 11.52 -9.37 4.47
N LYS A 23 11.25 -8.07 4.72
CA LYS A 23 12.09 -7.19 5.55
C LYS A 23 11.37 -6.70 6.81
N GLY A 24 10.41 -7.48 7.30
CA GLY A 24 9.62 -7.14 8.49
C GLY A 24 8.44 -6.21 8.22
N GLY A 25 8.11 -5.96 6.94
CA GLY A 25 6.81 -5.40 6.58
C GLY A 25 5.68 -6.38 6.89
N LYS A 26 4.44 -5.88 6.94
CA LYS A 26 3.24 -6.73 7.13
C LYS A 26 2.30 -6.70 5.92
N ASP A 27 2.71 -6.03 4.84
CA ASP A 27 1.96 -5.94 3.59
C ASP A 27 2.17 -7.23 2.77
N ILE A 28 1.09 -7.75 2.17
CA ILE A 28 1.15 -8.90 1.26
C ILE A 28 0.62 -8.46 -0.11
N ASP A 29 1.38 -8.68 -1.18
CA ASP A 29 1.07 -8.17 -2.52
C ASP A 29 0.99 -9.27 -3.58
N HIS A 30 -0.23 -9.61 -3.99
CA HIS A 30 -0.52 -10.58 -5.06
C HIS A 30 -0.87 -9.90 -6.40
N GLY A 31 -0.46 -8.65 -6.60
CA GLY A 31 -0.72 -7.91 -7.84
C GLY A 31 -2.11 -7.28 -7.88
N ASN A 32 -3.14 -8.06 -8.20
CA ASN A 32 -4.53 -7.55 -8.25
C ASN A 32 -5.19 -7.51 -6.87
N THR A 33 -4.65 -8.26 -5.91
CA THR A 33 -5.11 -8.26 -4.51
C THR A 33 -3.94 -7.86 -3.62
N ILE A 34 -4.17 -6.91 -2.72
CA ILE A 34 -3.17 -6.42 -1.78
C ILE A 34 -3.77 -6.48 -0.38
N TYR A 35 -3.01 -7.00 0.58
CA TYR A 35 -3.32 -6.89 2.00
C TYR A 35 -2.42 -5.80 2.58
N TYR A 36 -2.98 -4.62 2.79
CA TYR A 36 -2.27 -3.45 3.27
C TYR A 36 -2.34 -3.37 4.79
N SER A 37 -1.19 -3.33 5.44
CA SER A 37 -1.10 -3.31 6.89
C SER A 37 -1.23 -1.90 7.47
N SER A 38 -1.96 -1.78 8.58
CA SER A 38 -2.04 -0.56 9.37
C SER A 38 -2.02 -0.92 10.85
N THR A 39 -1.15 -0.29 11.63
CA THR A 39 -0.98 -0.59 13.07
C THR A 39 -2.08 0.06 13.90
N LEU A 40 -2.80 -0.69 14.73
CA LEU A 40 -3.63 -0.07 15.77
C LEU A 40 -2.69 0.51 16.83
N ARG A 41 -2.86 1.79 17.22
CA ARG A 41 -2.07 2.35 18.33
C ARG A 41 -2.86 2.16 19.61
N SER A 42 -2.45 1.16 20.40
CA SER A 42 -2.93 0.85 21.75
C SER A 42 -4.45 0.59 21.86
N SER A 43 -4.86 -0.09 22.93
CA SER A 43 -6.16 -0.74 23.16
C SER A 43 -7.42 0.05 22.79
N ASP A 44 -7.37 1.39 22.71
CA ASP A 44 -8.58 2.22 22.62
C ASP A 44 -8.61 3.23 21.46
N SER A 45 -7.62 3.24 20.55
CA SER A 45 -7.62 4.22 19.45
C SER A 45 -7.25 3.66 18.06
N ILE A 46 -8.24 3.61 17.18
CA ILE A 46 -8.02 3.38 15.74
C ILE A 46 -7.18 4.53 15.20
N ASN A 47 -6.02 4.21 14.59
CA ASN A 47 -5.16 5.21 13.98
C ASN A 47 -5.91 5.92 12.82
N ASN A 48 -5.49 7.13 12.46
CA ASN A 48 -6.16 7.90 11.40
C ASN A 48 -6.17 7.18 10.04
N GLY A 49 -5.12 6.43 9.70
CA GLY A 49 -5.03 5.67 8.46
C GLY A 49 -6.06 4.53 8.37
N SER A 50 -6.24 3.77 9.45
CA SER A 50 -7.25 2.72 9.57
C SER A 50 -8.66 3.30 9.53
N ARG A 51 -8.90 4.47 10.14
CA ARG A 51 -10.21 5.18 10.00
C ARG A 51 -10.50 5.54 8.54
N ILE A 52 -9.50 6.09 7.85
CA ILE A 52 -9.61 6.48 6.43
C ILE A 52 -9.85 5.24 5.54
N LEU A 53 -9.18 4.12 5.80
CA LEU A 53 -9.36 2.88 5.03
C LEU A 53 -10.68 2.17 5.34
N ASN A 54 -11.13 2.16 6.60
CA ASN A 54 -12.48 1.71 6.95
C ASN A 54 -13.54 2.53 6.21
N ARG A 55 -13.38 3.85 6.15
CA ARG A 55 -14.27 4.70 5.36
C ARG A 55 -14.23 4.37 3.86
N SER A 56 -13.09 3.94 3.32
CA SER A 56 -13.03 3.45 1.93
C SER A 56 -13.80 2.16 1.71
N ILE A 57 -13.88 1.28 2.70
CA ILE A 57 -14.73 0.07 2.63
C ILE A 57 -16.21 0.49 2.54
N GLU A 58 -16.64 1.41 3.41
CA GLU A 58 -18.03 1.90 3.43
C GLU A 58 -18.42 2.64 2.14
N THR A 59 -17.55 3.51 1.65
CA THR A 59 -17.83 4.36 0.48
C THR A 59 -17.64 3.63 -0.85
N GLY A 60 -16.82 2.58 -0.88
CA GLY A 60 -16.44 1.88 -2.11
C GLY A 60 -15.68 2.74 -3.12
N ASN A 61 -15.18 3.91 -2.69
CA ASN A 61 -14.47 4.85 -3.54
C ASN A 61 -13.13 4.24 -4.01
N PRO A 62 -12.75 4.46 -5.29
CA PRO A 62 -11.51 3.94 -5.81
C PRO A 62 -10.29 4.66 -5.20
N ILE A 63 -9.27 3.87 -4.87
CA ILE A 63 -8.02 4.26 -4.25
C ILE A 63 -6.89 4.11 -5.27
N ARG A 64 -6.08 5.14 -5.49
CA ARG A 64 -4.87 5.03 -6.32
C ARG A 64 -3.81 4.22 -5.59
N VAL A 65 -3.27 3.19 -6.24
CA VAL A 65 -2.17 2.40 -5.68
C VAL A 65 -0.86 2.77 -6.37
N ILE A 66 0.15 3.10 -5.57
CA ILE A 66 1.52 3.34 -6.00
C ILE A 66 2.43 2.30 -5.35
N ARG A 67 3.19 1.55 -6.15
CA ARG A 67 4.20 0.61 -5.66
C ARG A 67 5.58 1.22 -5.71
N LYS A 68 6.35 1.06 -4.63
CA LYS A 68 7.78 1.36 -4.61
C LYS A 68 8.58 0.14 -5.06
N TYR A 69 9.79 0.34 -5.58
CA TYR A 69 10.72 -0.75 -5.94
C TYR A 69 11.08 -1.72 -4.80
N THR A 70 10.77 -1.35 -3.55
CA THR A 70 11.05 -2.15 -2.35
C THR A 70 9.86 -2.96 -1.84
N CYS A 71 8.69 -2.94 -2.50
CA CYS A 71 7.56 -3.79 -2.12
C CYS A 71 7.76 -5.25 -2.57
N ASP A 72 6.86 -6.15 -2.15
CA ASP A 72 6.93 -7.59 -2.47
C ASP A 72 6.27 -8.00 -3.79
N PHE A 73 5.77 -7.05 -4.56
CA PHE A 73 5.17 -7.39 -5.85
C PHE A 73 6.21 -7.98 -6.81
N ILE A 74 5.88 -9.11 -7.42
CA ILE A 74 6.77 -9.82 -8.36
C ILE A 74 7.16 -8.94 -9.55
N HIS A 75 6.25 -8.05 -9.98
CA HIS A 75 6.51 -7.09 -11.06
C HIS A 75 6.72 -5.66 -10.57
N ARG A 76 7.15 -5.45 -9.32
CA ARG A 76 7.48 -4.12 -8.79
C ARG A 76 8.43 -3.36 -9.73
N PRO A 77 8.38 -2.01 -9.76
CA PRO A 77 9.32 -1.25 -10.59
C PRO A 77 10.76 -1.50 -10.15
N LEU A 78 11.71 -1.42 -11.09
CA LEU A 78 13.13 -1.66 -10.81
C LEU A 78 13.75 -0.59 -9.91
N VAL A 79 13.26 0.66 -10.00
CA VAL A 79 13.65 1.80 -9.16
C VAL A 79 12.45 2.72 -8.93
N GLY A 80 12.54 3.60 -7.93
CA GLY A 80 11.53 4.64 -7.69
C GLY A 80 10.14 4.09 -7.34
N TYR A 81 9.12 4.70 -7.93
CA TYR A 81 7.70 4.43 -7.69
C TYR A 81 6.95 4.28 -9.03
N ARG A 82 5.93 3.43 -9.07
CA ARG A 82 5.06 3.26 -10.24
C ARG A 82 3.60 3.23 -9.83
N TYR A 83 2.75 3.92 -10.59
CA TYR A 83 1.31 3.88 -10.42
C TYR A 83 0.74 2.59 -11.03
N GLU A 84 -0.13 1.90 -10.30
CA GLU A 84 -0.61 0.55 -10.65
C GLU A 84 -2.12 0.50 -10.97
N GLY A 85 -2.77 1.67 -10.90
CA GLY A 85 -4.20 1.83 -11.16
C GLY A 85 -5.03 2.08 -9.90
N LEU A 86 -6.33 1.88 -10.07
CA LEU A 86 -7.37 2.04 -9.06
C LEU A 86 -7.72 0.71 -8.41
N PHE A 87 -7.84 0.72 -7.09
CA PHE A 87 -8.25 -0.41 -6.27
C PHE A 87 -9.43 0.01 -5.40
N LYS A 88 -10.17 -0.94 -4.84
CA LYS A 88 -11.19 -0.69 -3.81
C LYS A 88 -10.81 -1.42 -2.54
N ALA A 89 -11.03 -0.78 -1.39
CA ALA A 89 -11.00 -1.49 -0.12
C ALA A 89 -12.27 -2.33 0.00
N VAL A 90 -12.12 -3.63 0.22
CA VAL A 90 -13.25 -4.58 0.23
C VAL A 90 -13.42 -5.29 1.56
N GLY A 91 -12.49 -5.10 2.50
CA GLY A 91 -12.57 -5.70 3.83
C GLY A 91 -11.33 -5.42 4.66
N VAL A 92 -11.40 -5.79 5.92
CA VAL A 92 -10.30 -5.69 6.88
C VAL A 92 -10.29 -6.92 7.77
N GLU A 93 -9.10 -7.47 8.02
CA GLU A 93 -8.85 -8.52 9.01
C GLU A 93 -8.02 -7.94 10.15
N GLU A 94 -8.42 -8.19 11.38
CA GLU A 94 -7.61 -7.88 12.56
C GLU A 94 -6.66 -9.05 12.87
N LYS A 95 -5.41 -8.74 13.17
CA LYS A 95 -4.36 -9.71 13.51
C LYS A 95 -3.77 -9.35 14.86
N ASN A 96 -3.62 -10.38 15.68
CA ASN A 96 -3.02 -10.31 17.01
C ASN A 96 -1.83 -11.28 17.01
N GLU A 97 -0.60 -10.77 17.08
CA GLU A 97 0.53 -11.58 17.55
C GLU A 97 0.63 -11.33 19.06
N GLY A 98 0.22 -12.32 19.83
CA GLY A 98 0.58 -12.40 21.24
C GLY A 98 1.82 -13.28 21.37
N GLU A 99 2.94 -12.70 21.82
CA GLU A 99 3.98 -13.44 22.54
C GLU A 99 4.83 -12.48 23.39
N GLU A 100 5.49 -13.04 24.41
CA GLU A 100 6.11 -12.39 25.58
C GLU A 100 6.67 -10.99 25.31
N GLY A 101 5.95 -9.96 25.77
CA GLY A 101 6.36 -8.55 25.66
C GLY A 101 5.23 -7.58 25.30
N GLY A 102 4.05 -8.07 24.91
CA GLY A 102 2.81 -7.29 24.77
C GLY A 102 2.00 -7.61 23.51
N GLU A 103 0.68 -7.45 23.59
CA GLU A 103 -0.23 -7.66 22.45
C GLU A 103 0.01 -6.60 21.36
N LYS A 104 0.44 -7.03 20.17
CA LYS A 104 0.50 -6.15 19.00
C LYS A 104 -0.72 -6.41 18.11
N PHE A 105 -1.60 -5.43 18.05
CA PHE A 105 -2.77 -5.42 17.19
C PHE A 105 -2.46 -4.69 15.88
N TRP A 106 -2.72 -5.31 14.73
CA TRP A 106 -2.73 -4.61 13.45
C TRP A 106 -3.86 -5.09 12.55
N SER A 107 -4.24 -4.24 11.61
CA SER A 107 -5.27 -4.51 10.62
C SER A 107 -4.63 -4.79 9.27
N LEU A 108 -5.15 -5.76 8.54
CA LEU A 108 -4.86 -6.04 7.14
C LEU A 108 -6.06 -5.66 6.29
N PHE A 109 -5.95 -4.56 5.57
CA PHE A 109 -6.99 -4.09 4.64
C PHE A 109 -6.83 -4.77 3.29
N ARG A 110 -7.85 -5.49 2.85
CA ARG A 110 -7.89 -6.14 1.55
C ARG A 110 -8.29 -5.12 0.48
N LEU A 111 -7.39 -4.88 -0.47
CA LEU A 111 -7.58 -4.02 -1.62
C LEU A 111 -7.65 -4.87 -2.90
N GLU A 112 -8.67 -4.64 -3.72
CA GLU A 112 -8.85 -5.33 -4.99
C GLU A 112 -8.78 -4.35 -6.16
N ARG A 113 -8.05 -4.72 -7.22
CA ARG A 113 -7.93 -3.91 -8.42
C ARG A 113 -9.27 -3.82 -9.13
N VAL A 114 -9.67 -2.60 -9.53
CA VAL A 114 -10.90 -2.39 -10.31
C VAL A 114 -10.74 -3.03 -11.70
N ALA A 115 -11.74 -3.80 -12.13
CA ALA A 115 -11.76 -4.46 -13.44
C ALA A 115 -11.82 -3.46 -14.60
N GLY A 116 -11.41 -3.89 -15.80
CA GLY A 116 -11.49 -3.10 -17.03
C GLY A 116 -10.39 -2.04 -17.22
N GLN A 117 -9.47 -1.90 -16.26
CA GLN A 117 -8.29 -1.04 -16.41
C GLN A 117 -7.23 -1.71 -17.28
N VAL A 118 -6.45 -0.90 -18.01
CA VAL A 118 -5.21 -1.35 -18.67
C VAL A 118 -4.34 -2.12 -17.67
N GLY A 119 -3.66 -3.18 -18.12
CA GLY A 119 -2.75 -3.97 -17.29
C GLY A 119 -1.60 -3.14 -16.71
N PHE A 120 -0.78 -3.78 -15.87
CA PHE A 120 0.41 -3.13 -15.32
C PHE A 120 1.40 -2.79 -16.44
N ASP A 121 1.95 -1.57 -16.44
CA ASP A 121 3.00 -1.19 -17.38
C ASP A 121 4.35 -1.76 -16.90
N LEU A 122 4.60 -3.01 -17.29
CA LEU A 122 5.80 -3.75 -16.91
C LEU A 122 7.08 -3.24 -17.60
N ASN A 123 6.94 -2.40 -18.63
CA ASN A 123 8.07 -1.83 -19.35
C ASN A 123 8.62 -0.56 -18.68
N ARG A 124 7.94 -0.05 -17.65
CA ARG A 124 8.38 1.09 -16.84
C ARG A 124 8.96 0.65 -15.50
N PRO A 125 10.08 1.26 -15.04
CA PRO A 125 10.84 2.30 -15.74
C PRO A 125 11.68 1.74 -16.89
N THR A 126 11.85 2.54 -17.95
CA THR A 126 12.75 2.31 -19.09
C THR A 126 14.22 2.44 -18.66
N GLU A 127 15.17 2.02 -19.51
CA GLU A 127 16.61 2.19 -19.24
C GLU A 127 16.98 3.67 -19.04
N SER A 128 16.46 4.56 -19.90
CA SER A 128 16.70 6.01 -19.76
C SER A 128 16.21 6.53 -18.40
N GLU A 129 15.00 6.16 -17.97
CA GLU A 129 14.46 6.59 -16.66
C GLU A 129 15.28 6.04 -15.48
N ARG A 130 15.86 4.84 -15.61
CA ARG A 130 16.77 4.29 -14.60
C ARG A 130 18.07 5.08 -14.51
N MET A 131 18.62 5.47 -15.65
CA MET A 131 19.82 6.31 -15.70
C MET A 131 19.55 7.70 -15.13
N ASP A 132 18.39 8.30 -15.44
CA ASP A 132 17.95 9.57 -14.87
C ASP A 132 17.81 9.48 -13.35
N TYR A 133 17.15 8.44 -12.85
CA TYR A 133 17.02 8.20 -11.42
C TYR A 133 18.38 8.08 -10.71
N LYS A 134 19.36 7.42 -11.35
CA LYS A 134 20.73 7.31 -10.81
C LYS A 134 21.42 8.68 -10.75
N ARG A 135 21.34 9.48 -11.82
CA ARG A 135 21.92 10.83 -11.88
C ARG A 135 21.37 11.74 -10.78
N VAL A 136 20.05 11.77 -10.62
CA VAL A 136 19.37 12.56 -9.57
C VAL A 136 19.81 12.12 -8.18
N LYS A 137 19.96 10.81 -7.95
CA LYS A 137 20.43 10.28 -6.65
C LYS A 137 21.89 10.65 -6.35
N GLU A 138 22.71 10.84 -7.38
CA GLU A 138 24.13 11.22 -7.28
C GLU A 138 24.35 12.74 -7.23
N GLY A 139 23.27 13.53 -7.22
CA GLY A 139 23.32 14.99 -7.06
C GLY A 139 23.36 15.79 -8.36
N TYR A 140 22.96 15.19 -9.48
CA TYR A 140 22.82 15.83 -10.80
C TYR A 140 21.35 16.03 -11.19
#